data_AF-A0A952V4F9-F1
#
_entry.id   AF-A0A952V4F9-F1
#
_cell.length_a   1.000
_cell.length_b   1.000
_cell.length_c   1.000
_cell.angle_alpha   90.00
_cell.angle_beta   90.00
_cell.angle_gamma   90.00
#
_symmetry.space_group_name_H-M   'P 1'
#
loop_
_entity.id
_entity.type
_entity.pdbx_description
1 polymer ?
#
loop_
_entity_poly.entity_id
_entity_poly.type
_entity_poly.pdbx_seq_one_letter_code
_entity_poly.pdbx_strand_id
1 'polypeptide(L)'
;MRRFALLLVLVLGPLACRVYEPANKPIDNCHKTCTEQAKRNCTDDECWRGCEFIIDRLVEREGKNVIACVAGGARRCTDVVWADCAAKIGIHTDGGPPAPPAPTDDE
;
A
#
# COMPACT_ATOMS: atom_id res chain seq x y z
N MET A 1 -58.23 13.09 12.92
CA MET A 1 -57.52 12.00 12.21
C MET A 1 -56.27 12.55 11.52
N ARG A 2 -55.19 12.84 12.27
CA ARG A 2 -53.97 13.48 11.69
C ARG A 2 -52.70 13.23 12.51
N ARG A 3 -52.59 12.04 13.14
CA ARG A 3 -51.45 11.67 14.00
C ARG A 3 -50.82 10.30 13.69
N PHE A 4 -51.31 9.58 12.67
CA PHE A 4 -50.83 8.23 12.35
C PHE A 4 -49.92 8.15 11.10
N ALA A 5 -49.59 9.27 10.47
CA ALA A 5 -48.80 9.26 9.23
C ALA A 5 -47.28 9.44 9.43
N LEU A 6 -46.82 9.82 10.63
CA LEU A 6 -45.42 10.18 10.87
C LEU A 6 -44.55 9.03 11.42
N LEU A 7 -45.12 7.86 11.69
CA LEU A 7 -44.40 6.72 12.29
C LEU A 7 -43.92 5.68 11.27
N LEU A 8 -44.23 5.81 9.99
CA LEU A 8 -43.94 4.78 8.98
C LEU A 8 -42.69 5.03 8.11
N VAL A 9 -41.98 6.15 8.31
CA VAL A 9 -40.85 6.55 7.47
C VAL A 9 -39.48 6.11 8.04
N LEU A 10 -39.41 5.61 9.28
CA LEU A 10 -38.15 5.22 9.93
C LEU A 10 -37.74 3.74 9.72
N VAL A 11 -38.46 2.97 8.88
CA VAL A 11 -38.19 1.54 8.63
C VAL A 11 -37.53 1.28 7.27
N LEU A 12 -37.02 2.33 6.61
CA LEU A 12 -36.07 2.18 5.51
C LEU A 12 -34.66 2.32 6.10
N GLY A 13 -34.22 1.26 6.80
CA GLY A 13 -32.84 1.15 7.25
C GLY A 13 -31.90 1.35 6.06
N PRO A 14 -30.72 1.96 6.26
CA PRO A 14 -29.77 2.10 5.18
C PRO A 14 -29.51 0.69 4.64
N LEU A 15 -29.76 0.49 3.35
CA LEU A 15 -29.09 -0.55 2.58
C LEU A 15 -27.61 -0.24 2.76
N ALA A 16 -27.04 -0.80 3.83
CA ALA A 16 -25.68 -0.58 4.23
C ALA A 16 -24.83 -0.86 2.99
N CYS A 17 -24.10 0.15 2.52
CA CYS A 17 -23.09 -0.04 1.52
C CYS A 17 -22.23 -1.18 2.01
N ARG A 18 -22.35 -2.36 1.38
CA ARG A 18 -21.39 -3.43 1.58
C ARG A 18 -20.12 -2.94 0.92
N VAL A 19 -19.31 -2.21 1.67
CA VAL A 19 -17.94 -1.88 1.29
C VAL A 19 -17.26 -3.23 1.08
N TYR A 20 -17.13 -3.62 -0.18
CA TYR A 20 -16.40 -4.81 -0.56
C TYR A 20 -14.93 -4.48 -0.33
N GLU A 21 -14.37 -4.98 0.76
CA GLU A 21 -12.94 -4.81 1.02
C GLU A 21 -12.18 -5.56 -0.07
N PRO A 22 -11.29 -4.88 -0.82
CA PRO A 22 -10.50 -5.54 -1.84
C PRO A 22 -9.71 -6.68 -1.22
N ALA A 23 -9.74 -7.86 -1.85
CA ALA A 23 -8.95 -9.01 -1.38
C ALA A 23 -7.43 -8.73 -1.41
N ASN A 24 -7.01 -7.76 -2.23
CA ASN A 24 -5.65 -7.24 -2.22
C ASN A 24 -5.44 -6.38 -0.97
N LYS A 25 -4.68 -6.92 -0.01
CA LYS A 25 -4.20 -6.21 1.17
C LYS A 25 -2.70 -5.92 1.02
N PRO A 26 -2.30 -4.88 0.27
CA PRO A 26 -0.91 -4.65 -0.10
C PRO A 26 -0.07 -4.31 1.14
N ILE A 27 -0.63 -3.50 2.06
CA ILE A 27 0.04 -3.11 3.31
C ILE A 27 0.24 -4.34 4.21
N ASP A 28 -0.79 -5.14 4.45
CA ASP A 28 -0.67 -6.35 5.29
C ASP A 28 0.40 -7.33 4.76
N ASN A 29 0.42 -7.54 3.44
CA ASN A 29 1.43 -8.40 2.81
C ASN A 29 2.84 -7.80 2.92
N CYS A 30 2.98 -6.48 2.76
CA CYS A 30 4.24 -5.78 2.97
C CYS A 30 4.70 -5.91 4.43
N HIS A 31 3.82 -5.67 5.39
CA HIS A 31 4.11 -5.70 6.82
C HIS A 31 4.57 -7.09 7.26
N LYS A 32 3.86 -8.14 6.86
CA LYS A 32 4.28 -9.53 7.09
C LYS A 32 5.66 -9.79 6.51
N THR A 33 5.92 -9.34 5.29
CA THR A 33 7.22 -9.54 4.64
C THR A 33 8.34 -8.77 5.36
N CYS A 34 8.08 -7.54 5.78
CA CYS A 34 9.04 -6.70 6.50
C CYS A 34 9.38 -7.27 7.87
N THR A 35 8.38 -7.70 8.64
CA THR A 35 8.59 -8.31 9.96
C THR A 35 9.30 -9.66 9.86
N GLU A 36 9.24 -10.36 8.73
CA GLU A 36 10.04 -11.56 8.49
C GLU A 36 11.49 -11.24 8.10
N GLN A 37 11.69 -10.31 7.17
CA GLN A 37 12.98 -10.07 6.51
C GLN A 37 13.85 -9.01 7.21
N ALA A 38 13.23 -7.99 7.78
CA ALA A 38 13.91 -6.83 8.36
C ALA A 38 13.86 -6.80 9.90
N LYS A 39 13.41 -7.86 10.57
CA LYS A 39 13.28 -7.95 12.05
C LYS A 39 14.53 -7.60 12.86
N ARG A 40 15.71 -7.66 12.25
CA ARG A 40 16.98 -7.29 12.91
C ARG A 40 17.19 -5.78 12.94
N ASN A 41 16.52 -5.05 12.06
CA ASN A 41 16.70 -3.62 11.83
C ASN A 41 15.45 -2.81 12.17
N CYS A 42 14.26 -3.39 11.94
CA CYS A 42 12.97 -2.75 12.12
C CYS A 42 12.20 -3.34 13.32
N THR A 43 11.46 -2.48 14.02
CA THR A 43 10.35 -2.92 14.89
C THR A 43 9.09 -3.22 14.06
N ASP A 44 8.09 -3.82 14.70
CA ASP A 44 6.78 -4.08 14.09
C ASP A 44 6.10 -2.77 13.61
N ASP A 45 6.07 -1.75 14.48
CA ASP A 45 5.53 -0.43 14.16
C ASP A 45 6.30 0.27 13.03
N GLU A 46 7.63 0.14 13.01
CA GLU A 46 8.47 0.70 11.94
C GLU A 46 8.18 0.01 10.60
N CYS A 47 7.88 -1.30 10.59
CA CYS A 47 7.44 -2.00 9.40
C CYS A 47 6.05 -1.54 8.94
N TRP A 48 5.09 -1.36 9.85
CA TRP A 48 3.74 -0.91 9.50
C TRP A 48 3.78 0.49 8.87
N ARG A 49 4.42 1.44 9.59
CA ARG A 49 4.61 2.82 9.14
C ARG A 49 5.33 2.89 7.80
N GLY A 50 6.39 2.10 7.62
CA GLY A 50 7.14 2.02 6.37
C GLY A 50 6.29 1.52 5.20
N CYS A 51 5.51 0.46 5.39
CA CYS A 51 4.63 -0.09 4.36
C CYS A 51 3.51 0.87 3.95
N GLU A 52 2.97 1.65 4.88
CA GLU A 52 2.05 2.76 4.56
C GLU A 52 2.74 3.86 3.75
N PHE A 53 4.00 4.17 4.08
CA PHE A 53 4.79 5.21 3.43
C PHE A 53 5.08 4.91 1.94
N ILE A 54 5.29 3.64 1.58
CA ILE A 54 5.67 3.22 0.22
C ILE A 54 4.51 2.62 -0.59
N ILE A 55 3.26 3.02 -0.32
CA ILE A 55 2.07 2.40 -0.92
C ILE A 55 2.08 2.43 -2.46
N ASP A 56 2.67 3.46 -3.06
CA ASP A 56 2.88 3.59 -4.50
C ASP A 56 3.79 2.46 -5.02
N ARG A 57 4.91 2.19 -4.34
CA ARG A 57 5.81 1.08 -4.67
C ARG A 57 5.12 -0.27 -4.49
N LEU A 58 4.21 -0.41 -3.51
CA LEU A 58 3.45 -1.65 -3.31
C LEU A 58 2.49 -1.92 -4.49
N VAL A 59 1.82 -0.88 -4.99
CA VAL A 59 0.92 -0.97 -6.15
C VAL A 59 1.71 -1.31 -7.42
N GLU A 60 2.94 -0.81 -7.55
CA GLU A 60 3.86 -1.15 -8.64
C GLU A 60 4.55 -2.51 -8.50
N ARG A 61 4.20 -3.30 -7.46
CA ARG A 61 4.78 -4.62 -7.15
C ARG A 61 6.27 -4.60 -6.77
N GLU A 62 6.79 -3.45 -6.36
CA GLU A 62 8.19 -3.22 -5.98
C GLU A 62 8.46 -3.41 -4.48
N GLY A 63 7.42 -3.63 -3.67
CA GLY A 63 7.54 -3.68 -2.20
C GLY A 63 8.62 -4.63 -1.66
N LYS A 64 8.82 -5.79 -2.30
CA LYS A 64 9.87 -6.75 -1.90
C LYS A 64 11.27 -6.19 -2.07
N ASN A 65 11.51 -5.45 -3.15
CA ASN A 65 12.80 -4.84 -3.43
C ASN A 65 13.09 -3.75 -2.40
N VAL A 66 12.07 -2.94 -2.05
CA VAL A 66 12.22 -1.90 -1.02
C VAL A 66 12.53 -2.49 0.35
N ILE A 67 11.81 -3.55 0.75
CA ILE A 67 12.07 -4.27 2.00
C ILE A 67 13.49 -4.84 2.02
N ALA A 68 13.96 -5.41 0.91
CA ALA A 68 15.32 -5.93 0.81
C ALA A 68 16.38 -4.84 1.01
N CYS A 69 16.17 -3.65 0.45
CA CYS A 69 17.03 -2.48 0.68
C CYS A 69 17.03 -2.07 2.17
N VAL A 70 15.86 -1.95 2.79
CA VAL A 70 15.71 -1.59 4.21
C VAL A 70 16.37 -2.63 5.13
N ALA A 71 16.22 -3.92 4.83
CA ALA A 71 16.86 -5.02 5.56
C ALA A 71 18.39 -5.03 5.41
N GLY A 72 18.93 -4.45 4.34
CA GLY A 72 20.38 -4.30 4.12
C GLY A 72 21.00 -3.07 4.80
N GLY A 73 20.20 -2.12 5.27
CA GLY A 73 20.64 -0.85 5.86
C GLY A 73 21.15 -0.94 7.30
N ALA A 74 21.71 0.17 7.79
CA ALA A 74 22.12 0.31 9.19
C ALA A 74 20.88 0.55 10.09
N ARG A 75 20.93 0.00 11.32
CA ARG A 75 19.85 -0.08 12.33
C ARG A 75 18.84 1.08 12.35
N ARG A 76 17.57 0.72 12.59
CA ARG A 76 16.34 1.56 12.66
C ARG A 76 15.75 1.86 11.30
N CYS A 77 14.52 1.41 11.10
CA CYS A 77 13.79 1.62 9.85
C CYS A 77 13.00 2.93 9.90
N THR A 78 13.76 4.02 9.95
CA THR A 78 13.21 5.38 9.96
C THR A 78 12.62 5.75 8.60
N ASP A 79 11.74 6.75 8.58
CA ASP A 79 11.13 7.26 7.34
C ASP A 79 12.18 7.66 6.29
N VAL A 80 13.34 8.18 6.72
CA VAL A 80 14.43 8.56 5.80
C VAL A 80 15.01 7.33 5.10
N VAL A 81 15.17 6.21 5.81
CA VAL A 81 15.68 4.96 5.23
C VAL A 81 14.66 4.38 4.25
N TRP A 82 13.38 4.38 4.61
CA TRP A 82 12.31 3.96 3.71
C TRP A 82 12.24 4.82 2.44
N ALA A 83 12.32 6.15 2.59
CA ALA A 83 12.33 7.07 1.46
C ALA A 83 13.53 6.87 0.54
N ASP A 84 14.74 6.73 1.09
CA ASP A 84 15.95 6.49 0.31
C ASP A 84 15.88 5.17 -0.47
N CYS A 85 15.40 4.10 0.17
CA CYS A 85 15.21 2.81 -0.51
C CYS A 85 14.11 2.87 -1.58
N ALA A 86 12.98 3.52 -1.30
CA ALA A 86 11.90 3.66 -2.27
C ALA A 86 12.32 4.50 -3.50
N ALA A 87 13.11 5.56 -3.30
CA ALA A 87 13.60 6.42 -4.38
C ALA A 87 14.57 5.70 -5.33
N LYS A 88 15.22 4.62 -4.89
CA LYS A 88 16.19 3.84 -5.67
C LYS A 88 15.58 2.65 -6.40
N ILE A 89 14.27 2.41 -6.25
CA ILE A 89 13.61 1.21 -6.75
C ILE A 89 12.38 1.55 -7.61
N GLY A 90 12.30 0.89 -8.77
CA GLY A 90 11.19 1.00 -9.71
C GLY A 90 11.56 1.71 -11.02
N ILE A 91 10.55 1.85 -11.89
CA ILE A 91 10.70 2.37 -13.25
C ILE A 91 10.96 3.87 -13.33
N HIS A 92 10.79 4.59 -12.21
CA HIS A 92 10.91 6.05 -12.11
C HIS A 92 12.21 6.50 -11.43
N THR A 93 13.14 5.58 -11.21
CA THR A 93 14.38 5.84 -10.46
C THR A 93 15.34 6.80 -11.15
N ASP A 94 15.23 6.90 -12.47
CA ASP A 94 15.98 7.83 -13.32
C ASP A 94 15.30 9.21 -13.47
N GLY A 95 14.12 9.40 -12.85
CA GLY A 95 13.30 10.61 -13.00
C GLY A 95 12.64 10.75 -14.38
N GLY A 96 12.78 9.75 -15.24
CA GLY A 96 12.19 9.73 -16.58
C GLY A 96 10.73 9.28 -16.55
N PRO A 97 9.94 9.64 -17.58
CA PRO A 97 8.68 8.94 -17.84
C PRO A 97 8.98 7.47 -18.16
N PRO A 98 8.04 6.54 -17.90
CA PRO A 98 8.18 5.16 -18.32
C PRO A 98 8.51 5.08 -19.81
N ALA A 99 9.36 4.13 -20.19
CA ALA A 99 9.62 3.86 -21.61
C ALA A 99 8.28 3.60 -22.34
N PRO A 100 8.11 4.12 -23.57
CA PRO A 100 6.95 3.78 -24.36
C PRO A 100 6.85 2.26 -24.54
N PRO A 101 5.63 1.70 -24.67
CA PRO A 101 5.47 0.30 -25.01
C PRO A 101 6.19 0.00 -26.33
N ALA A 102 6.73 -1.22 -26.45
CA ALA A 102 7.36 -1.66 -27.68
C ALA A 102 6.35 -1.59 -28.85
N PRO A 103 6.82 -1.31 -30.09
CA PRO A 103 5.96 -1.43 -31.26
C PRO A 103 5.39 -2.84 -31.33
N THR A 104 4.10 -2.96 -31.68
CA THR A 104 3.49 -4.26 -32.00
C THR A 104 3.86 -4.63 -33.44
N ASP A 105 4.19 -5.90 -33.70
CA ASP A 105 4.55 -6.44 -35.02
C ASP A 105 3.38 -6.45 -36.04
N ASP A 106 2.33 -5.66 -35.79
CA ASP A 106 1.17 -5.51 -36.68
C ASP A 106 1.46 -4.42 -37.74
N GLU A 107 2.40 -4.72 -38.65
CA GLU A 107 2.51 -4.13 -40.00
C GLU A 107 2.54 -5.24 -41.06
#